data_AF-A0A8B9S3J1-F1
#
_entry.id   AF-A0A8B9S3J1-F1
#
_cell.length_a   1.000
_cell.length_b   1.000
_cell.length_c   1.000
_cell.angle_alpha   90.00
_cell.angle_beta   90.00
_cell.angle_gamma   90.00
#
_symmetry.space_group_name_H-M   'P 1'
#
loop_
_entity.id
_entity.type
_entity.pdbx_description
1 polymer ?
#
loop_
_entity_poly.entity_id
_entity_poly.type
_entity_poly.pdbx_seq_one_letter_code
_entity_poly.pdbx_strand_id
1 'polypeptide(L)'
;MELGEIVVAECPSERKLYAEKKPRAQDLLQRSGKQIHQLFGYLTGEMKECGDWMKDKPLMVQLVDWILRGTSQVMFVNNPLSGIIILVGLFIQNPWWTITGCTGTAVSTLTALTLSQDRSAIAAGLYGYNGLLVGLLMAVYSDKGNYYWWLLPPVGVISMACPVLSSALASVFSKWDLPVFTLPFNIAVTLYLAATGHYNPFFPTTLIQPVTSAPNITWSAINLLQSIPVGVGQVYGCENPWTGGIFLVALLISSPLICLHAAIGSTVGMLAALTIATPFGSIYLGLHNYNCALACIAIGGMFYALTWQAHLLALACALFCAYSGAALTNMLSVLGLPLCTWPFCFSALLFLLLTSENPAIYKLPLCKVTYPEANRIYYLRMTRRASESRREEQKGKQPKPSSDSKAQTGGTPLCSPKTSHAY
;
A
#
# COMPACT_ATOMS: atom_id res chain seq x y z
N MET A 1 36.90 21.59 65.32
CA MET A 1 35.79 21.64 66.29
C MET A 1 34.52 21.34 65.52
N GLU A 2 33.75 20.40 66.04
CA GLU A 2 32.76 19.57 65.36
C GLU A 2 31.57 20.31 64.72
N LEU A 3 30.92 19.58 63.81
CA LEU A 3 29.64 19.88 63.17
C LEU A 3 28.52 20.12 64.18
N GLY A 4 27.62 21.05 63.85
CA GLY A 4 26.25 21.07 64.38
C GLY A 4 25.29 20.44 63.37
N GLU A 5 24.66 19.33 63.75
CA GLU A 5 23.53 18.71 63.04
C GLU A 5 22.29 19.61 63.08
N ILE A 6 21.63 19.79 61.93
CA ILE A 6 20.25 20.28 61.85
C ILE A 6 19.36 19.05 61.59
N VAL A 7 18.63 18.64 62.63
CA VAL A 7 17.60 17.61 62.56
C VAL A 7 16.36 18.20 61.88
N VAL A 8 16.06 17.74 60.66
CA VAL A 8 14.76 17.96 60.03
C VAL A 8 13.87 16.76 60.35
N ALA A 9 12.88 16.96 61.21
CA ALA A 9 11.87 15.96 61.52
C ALA A 9 10.92 15.80 60.31
N GLU A 10 11.06 14.69 59.56
CA GLU A 10 10.08 14.32 58.54
C GLU A 10 8.79 13.81 59.20
N CYS A 11 7.69 14.52 59.00
CA CYS A 11 6.37 14.14 59.50
C CYS A 11 5.82 12.94 58.68
N PRO A 12 5.45 11.80 59.29
CA PRO A 12 5.07 10.57 58.58
C PRO A 12 3.78 10.65 57.74
N SER A 13 2.99 11.72 57.89
CA SER A 13 1.68 11.86 57.25
C SER A 13 1.74 12.25 55.77
N GLU A 14 2.82 12.91 55.31
CA GLU A 14 2.92 13.36 53.91
C GLU A 14 3.37 12.24 52.95
N ARG A 15 4.21 11.30 53.41
CA ARG A 15 4.63 10.15 52.57
C ARG A 15 3.46 9.25 52.18
N LYS A 16 2.44 9.10 53.03
CA LYS A 16 1.26 8.28 52.71
C LYS A 16 0.38 8.93 51.63
N LEU A 17 0.23 10.26 51.65
CA LEU A 17 -0.57 10.98 50.64
C LEU A 17 0.10 10.98 49.25
N TYR A 18 1.44 11.05 49.19
CA TYR A 18 2.20 10.99 47.94
C TYR A 18 2.35 9.55 47.40
N ALA A 19 2.50 8.55 48.28
CA ALA A 19 2.60 7.15 47.88
C ALA A 19 1.27 6.54 47.42
N GLU A 20 0.13 7.11 47.79
CA GLU A 20 -1.20 6.65 47.37
C GLU A 20 -1.70 7.35 46.07
N LYS A 21 -1.24 8.58 45.80
CA LYS A 21 -1.50 9.30 44.53
C LYS A 21 -0.67 8.77 43.35
N LYS A 22 0.57 8.34 43.56
CA LYS A 22 1.47 7.80 42.52
C LYS A 22 0.97 6.51 41.84
N PRO A 23 0.46 5.48 42.56
CA PRO A 23 -0.07 4.27 41.94
C PRO A 23 -1.37 4.54 41.18
N ARG A 24 -2.23 5.45 41.67
CA ARG A 24 -3.45 5.86 40.95
C ARG A 24 -3.13 6.59 39.63
N ALA A 25 -2.14 7.47 39.60
CA ALA A 25 -1.74 8.18 38.39
C ALA A 25 -1.08 7.24 37.35
N GLN A 26 -0.22 6.31 37.80
CA GLN A 26 0.35 5.28 36.92
C GLN A 26 -0.69 4.30 36.38
N ASP A 27 -1.65 3.87 37.21
CA ASP A 27 -2.73 2.96 36.78
C ASP A 27 -3.72 3.66 35.83
N LEU A 28 -3.98 4.97 36.00
CA LEU A 28 -4.75 5.78 35.06
C LEU A 28 -4.02 6.00 33.72
N LEU A 29 -2.72 6.27 33.74
CA LEU A 29 -1.89 6.37 32.53
C LEU A 29 -1.79 5.03 31.79
N GLN A 30 -1.67 3.93 32.52
CA GLN A 30 -1.59 2.58 31.95
C GLN A 30 -2.95 2.11 31.41
N ARG A 31 -4.06 2.43 32.09
CA ARG A 31 -5.42 2.22 31.57
C ARG A 31 -5.72 3.07 30.34
N SER A 32 -5.35 4.36 30.38
CA SER A 32 -5.50 5.26 29.23
C SER A 32 -4.65 4.77 28.05
N GLY A 33 -3.42 4.32 28.29
CA GLY A 33 -2.57 3.72 27.26
C GLY A 33 -3.14 2.44 26.64
N LYS A 34 -3.74 1.55 27.45
CA LYS A 34 -4.43 0.35 26.96
C LYS A 34 -5.68 0.69 26.15
N GLN A 35 -6.47 1.67 26.59
CA GLN A 35 -7.67 2.13 25.86
C GLN A 35 -7.30 2.79 24.53
N ILE A 36 -6.25 3.62 24.51
CA ILE A 36 -5.74 4.23 23.27
C ILE A 36 -5.24 3.16 22.31
N HIS A 37 -4.51 2.15 22.80
CA HIS A 37 -4.02 1.06 21.94
C HIS A 37 -5.17 0.22 21.36
N GLN A 38 -6.22 -0.04 22.14
CA GLN A 38 -7.43 -0.70 21.66
C GLN A 38 -8.16 0.13 20.60
N LEU A 39 -8.38 1.42 20.85
CA LEU A 39 -9.02 2.32 19.89
C LEU A 39 -8.22 2.40 18.58
N PHE A 40 -6.89 2.46 18.66
CA PHE A 40 -6.01 2.44 17.49
C PHE A 40 -6.14 1.11 16.73
N GLY A 41 -6.32 -0.01 17.43
CA GLY A 41 -6.62 -1.31 16.82
C GLY A 41 -7.89 -1.32 15.96
N TYR A 42 -8.95 -0.63 16.39
CA TYR A 42 -10.22 -0.53 15.65
C TYR A 42 -10.13 0.33 14.38
N LEU A 43 -9.20 1.30 14.34
CA LEU A 43 -9.08 2.29 13.26
C LEU A 43 -7.99 1.94 12.23
N THR A 44 -7.04 1.07 12.58
CA THR A 44 -5.90 0.68 11.72
C THR A 44 -6.22 -0.51 10.82
N GLY A 45 -5.31 -0.81 9.88
CA GLY A 45 -5.45 -1.92 8.94
C GLY A 45 -6.69 -1.77 8.06
N GLU A 46 -7.47 -2.84 7.96
CA GLU A 46 -8.68 -2.90 7.11
C GLU A 46 -9.99 -2.56 7.83
N MET A 47 -9.92 -2.20 9.13
CA MET A 47 -11.09 -2.00 10.00
C MET A 47 -12.11 -3.16 9.89
N LYS A 48 -11.65 -4.40 10.15
CA LYS A 48 -12.47 -5.62 9.96
C LYS A 48 -13.74 -5.61 10.80
N GLU A 49 -13.65 -5.17 12.05
CA GLU A 49 -14.79 -5.08 12.97
C GLU A 49 -15.85 -4.09 12.47
N CYS A 50 -15.42 -2.98 11.86
CA CYS A 50 -16.34 -2.05 11.18
C CYS A 50 -17.00 -2.72 9.97
N GLY A 51 -16.23 -3.44 9.15
CA GLY A 51 -16.77 -4.19 8.02
C GLY A 51 -17.78 -5.27 8.43
N ASP A 52 -17.53 -5.97 9.52
CA ASP A 52 -18.48 -6.95 10.08
C ASP A 52 -19.75 -6.26 10.61
N TRP A 53 -19.61 -5.16 11.33
CA TRP A 53 -20.74 -4.35 11.82
C TRP A 53 -21.60 -3.77 10.70
N MET A 54 -21.02 -3.50 9.52
CA MET A 54 -21.73 -2.97 8.35
C MET A 54 -22.63 -3.98 7.65
N LYS A 55 -22.38 -5.29 7.79
CA LYS A 55 -23.17 -6.33 7.11
C LYS A 55 -24.67 -6.28 7.45
N ASP A 56 -24.99 -5.88 8.67
CA ASP A 56 -26.37 -5.82 9.18
C ASP A 56 -27.06 -4.46 8.95
N LYS A 57 -26.40 -3.52 8.24
CA LYS A 57 -26.92 -2.16 8.03
C LYS A 57 -27.70 -2.03 6.72
N PRO A 58 -28.57 -1.00 6.58
CA PRO A 58 -29.27 -0.76 5.32
C PRO A 58 -28.30 -0.58 4.14
N LEU A 59 -28.73 -0.97 2.94
CA LEU A 59 -27.90 -0.92 1.72
C LEU A 59 -27.27 0.47 1.48
N MET A 60 -28.00 1.55 1.74
CA MET A 60 -27.47 2.91 1.58
C MET A 60 -26.27 3.20 2.50
N VAL A 61 -26.30 2.67 3.72
CA VAL A 61 -25.19 2.82 4.68
C VAL A 61 -24.00 1.96 4.25
N GLN A 62 -24.26 0.74 3.76
CA GLN A 62 -23.21 -0.13 3.20
C GLN A 62 -22.56 0.51 1.97
N LEU A 63 -23.35 1.11 1.07
CA LEU A 63 -22.84 1.81 -0.12
C LEU A 63 -21.87 2.93 0.24
N VAL A 64 -22.15 3.71 1.29
CA VAL A 64 -21.22 4.76 1.75
C VAL A 64 -19.89 4.15 2.20
N ASP A 65 -19.90 3.07 2.99
CA ASP A 65 -18.65 2.38 3.39
C ASP A 65 -17.90 1.81 2.19
N TRP A 66 -18.59 1.20 1.23
CA TRP A 66 -17.96 0.66 0.02
C TRP A 66 -17.36 1.74 -0.87
N ILE A 67 -18.00 2.92 -0.95
CA ILE A 67 -17.48 4.11 -1.64
C ILE A 67 -16.22 4.64 -0.95
N LEU A 68 -16.22 4.71 0.39
CA LEU A 68 -15.07 5.17 1.17
C LEU A 68 -13.90 4.19 1.06
N ARG A 69 -14.14 2.89 1.19
CA ARG A 69 -13.14 1.84 0.95
C ARG A 69 -12.64 1.89 -0.50
N GLY A 70 -13.53 2.06 -1.46
CA GLY A 70 -13.19 2.24 -2.87
C GLY A 70 -12.30 3.46 -3.09
N THR A 71 -12.50 4.53 -2.32
CA THR A 71 -11.64 5.71 -2.38
C THR A 71 -10.22 5.42 -1.91
N SER A 72 -10.07 4.71 -0.79
CA SER A 72 -8.74 4.35 -0.28
C SER A 72 -8.04 3.24 -1.08
N GLN A 73 -8.81 2.40 -1.78
CA GLN A 73 -8.28 1.26 -2.55
C GLN A 73 -7.41 1.66 -3.74
N VAL A 74 -7.48 2.92 -4.20
CA VAL A 74 -6.55 3.44 -5.22
C VAL A 74 -5.09 3.25 -4.81
N MET A 75 -4.80 3.31 -3.51
CA MET A 75 -3.47 3.05 -2.94
C MET A 75 -3.41 1.74 -2.13
N PHE A 76 -4.24 0.76 -2.50
CA PHE A 76 -4.36 -0.58 -1.90
C PHE A 76 -4.81 -0.60 -0.43
N VAL A 77 -5.44 0.47 0.04
CA VAL A 77 -5.93 0.58 1.40
C VAL A 77 -7.41 0.21 1.44
N ASN A 78 -7.78 -0.74 2.30
CA ASN A 78 -9.18 -1.13 2.55
C ASN A 78 -9.69 -0.54 3.87
N ASN A 79 -9.73 0.79 3.97
CA ASN A 79 -10.03 1.47 5.23
C ASN A 79 -10.95 2.69 4.99
N PRO A 80 -12.21 2.67 5.47
CA PRO A 80 -13.15 3.76 5.21
C PRO A 80 -12.73 5.08 5.85
N LEU A 81 -12.02 5.07 7.00
CA LEU A 81 -11.48 6.28 7.62
C LEU A 81 -10.38 6.91 6.76
N SER A 82 -9.47 6.09 6.22
CA SER A 82 -8.50 6.55 5.23
C SER A 82 -9.22 7.14 3.99
N GLY A 83 -10.30 6.51 3.54
CA GLY A 83 -11.15 7.00 2.46
C GLY A 83 -11.72 8.39 2.73
N ILE A 84 -12.24 8.65 3.93
CA ILE A 84 -12.74 9.98 4.35
C ILE A 84 -11.61 11.02 4.28
N ILE A 85 -10.44 10.71 4.82
CA ILE A 85 -9.31 11.63 4.86
C ILE A 85 -8.82 11.94 3.44
N ILE A 86 -8.81 10.94 2.56
CA ILE A 86 -8.50 11.13 1.13
C ILE A 86 -9.56 12.01 0.46
N LEU A 87 -10.87 11.81 0.71
CA LEU A 87 -11.91 12.70 0.18
C LEU A 87 -11.74 14.15 0.64
N VAL A 88 -11.34 14.38 1.89
CA VAL A 88 -11.02 15.73 2.38
C VAL A 88 -9.84 16.33 1.62
N GLY A 89 -8.78 15.56 1.39
CA GLY A 89 -7.64 16.02 0.57
C GLY A 89 -8.02 16.32 -0.87
N LEU A 90 -8.89 15.50 -1.49
CA LEU A 90 -9.44 15.73 -2.82
C LEU A 90 -10.29 17.01 -2.87
N PHE A 91 -11.10 17.26 -1.84
CA PHE A 91 -11.91 18.46 -1.74
C PHE A 91 -11.05 19.72 -1.61
N ILE A 92 -9.96 19.65 -0.82
CA ILE A 92 -8.97 20.71 -0.69
C ILE A 92 -8.24 20.97 -2.01
N GLN A 93 -7.94 19.92 -2.78
CA GLN A 93 -7.36 20.06 -4.11
C GLN A 93 -8.34 20.78 -5.05
N ASN A 94 -9.54 20.20 -5.22
CA ASN A 94 -10.57 20.75 -6.09
C ASN A 94 -11.94 20.07 -5.80
N PRO A 95 -12.95 20.83 -5.36
CA PRO A 95 -14.30 20.29 -5.13
C PRO A 95 -14.93 19.69 -6.39
N TRP A 96 -14.68 20.24 -7.57
CA TRP A 96 -15.22 19.72 -8.82
C TRP A 96 -14.67 18.33 -9.13
N TRP A 97 -13.36 18.13 -8.98
CA TRP A 97 -12.73 16.81 -9.17
C TRP A 97 -13.27 15.80 -8.17
N THR A 98 -13.52 16.23 -6.94
CA THR A 98 -14.15 15.38 -5.92
C THR A 98 -15.55 14.93 -6.34
N ILE A 99 -16.38 15.83 -6.87
CA ILE A 99 -17.73 15.49 -7.36
C ILE A 99 -17.67 14.48 -8.50
N THR A 100 -16.82 14.71 -9.50
CA THR A 100 -16.70 13.79 -10.65
C THR A 100 -16.13 12.44 -10.23
N GLY A 101 -15.13 12.43 -9.35
CA GLY A 101 -14.56 11.22 -8.75
C GLY A 101 -15.58 10.41 -7.95
N CYS A 102 -16.33 11.05 -7.06
CA CYS A 102 -17.40 10.40 -6.29
C CYS A 102 -18.50 9.85 -7.23
N THR A 103 -18.84 10.59 -8.29
CA THR A 103 -19.77 10.10 -9.33
C THR A 103 -19.25 8.82 -9.97
N GLY A 104 -17.97 8.79 -10.37
CA GLY A 104 -17.38 7.61 -10.99
C GLY A 104 -17.31 6.40 -10.07
N THR A 105 -16.90 6.58 -8.80
CA THR A 105 -16.91 5.49 -7.80
C THR A 105 -18.32 4.98 -7.52
N ALA A 106 -19.31 5.87 -7.37
CA ALA A 106 -20.69 5.47 -7.11
C ALA A 106 -21.26 4.67 -8.30
N VAL A 107 -21.09 5.17 -9.53
CA VAL A 107 -21.58 4.50 -10.75
C VAL A 107 -20.88 3.15 -10.94
N SER A 108 -19.56 3.07 -10.77
CA SER A 108 -18.82 1.81 -10.88
C SER A 108 -19.27 0.78 -9.84
N THR A 109 -19.48 1.22 -8.59
CA THR A 109 -19.96 0.35 -7.50
C THR A 109 -21.39 -0.15 -7.77
N LEU A 110 -22.30 0.74 -8.17
CA LEU A 110 -23.67 0.36 -8.58
C LEU A 110 -23.68 -0.59 -9.77
N THR A 111 -22.82 -0.34 -10.76
CA THR A 111 -22.69 -1.22 -11.93
C THR A 111 -22.23 -2.61 -11.53
N ALA A 112 -21.23 -2.73 -10.64
CA ALA A 112 -20.79 -4.02 -10.12
C ALA A 112 -21.92 -4.79 -9.39
N LEU A 113 -22.80 -4.07 -8.67
CA LEU A 113 -23.99 -4.67 -8.04
C LEU A 113 -24.99 -5.16 -9.09
N THR A 114 -25.27 -4.36 -10.13
CA THR A 114 -26.18 -4.75 -11.22
C THR A 114 -25.66 -5.95 -12.01
N LEU A 115 -24.34 -6.05 -12.19
CA LEU A 115 -23.67 -7.16 -12.85
C LEU A 115 -23.42 -8.36 -11.92
N SER A 116 -23.99 -8.33 -10.70
CA SER A 116 -23.87 -9.41 -9.70
C SER A 116 -22.43 -9.88 -9.47
N GLN A 117 -21.48 -8.93 -9.44
CA GLN A 117 -20.09 -9.23 -9.10
C GLN A 117 -19.97 -9.65 -7.62
N ASP A 118 -18.83 -10.27 -7.28
CA ASP A 118 -18.59 -10.77 -5.93
C ASP A 118 -18.81 -9.69 -4.85
N ARG A 119 -19.71 -9.99 -3.91
CA ARG A 119 -20.10 -9.07 -2.85
C ARG A 119 -18.96 -8.76 -1.90
N SER A 120 -18.04 -9.70 -1.67
CA SER A 120 -16.91 -9.47 -0.78
C SER A 120 -15.91 -8.48 -1.39
N ALA A 121 -15.65 -8.59 -2.70
CA ALA A 121 -14.83 -7.64 -3.45
C ALA A 121 -15.47 -6.25 -3.55
N ILE A 122 -16.80 -6.16 -3.76
CA ILE A 122 -17.52 -4.88 -3.72
C ILE A 122 -17.41 -4.24 -2.34
N ALA A 123 -17.64 -5.02 -1.27
CA ALA A 123 -17.58 -4.52 0.09
C ALA A 123 -16.17 -4.07 0.50
N ALA A 124 -15.13 -4.69 -0.06
CA ALA A 124 -13.74 -4.26 0.10
C ALA A 124 -13.36 -3.05 -0.78
N GLY A 125 -14.29 -2.49 -1.57
CA GLY A 125 -14.04 -1.34 -2.44
C GLY A 125 -13.32 -1.64 -3.76
N LEU A 126 -13.10 -2.92 -4.10
CA LEU A 126 -12.31 -3.31 -5.28
C LEU A 126 -12.98 -2.98 -6.62
N TYR A 127 -14.28 -2.69 -6.62
CA TYR A 127 -15.03 -2.22 -7.78
C TYR A 127 -15.25 -0.70 -7.81
N GLY A 128 -14.78 0.06 -6.81
CA GLY A 128 -14.94 1.51 -6.73
C GLY A 128 -13.73 2.30 -7.27
N TYR A 129 -12.53 1.91 -6.86
CA TYR A 129 -11.32 2.72 -7.05
C TYR A 129 -10.98 3.08 -8.50
N ASN A 130 -11.21 2.15 -9.45
CA ASN A 130 -11.01 2.44 -10.87
C ASN A 130 -12.00 3.51 -11.37
N GLY A 131 -13.27 3.44 -10.95
CA GLY A 131 -14.28 4.45 -11.25
C GLY A 131 -13.96 5.81 -10.62
N LEU A 132 -13.37 5.84 -9.41
CA LEU A 132 -12.91 7.09 -8.80
C LEU A 132 -11.87 7.79 -9.69
N LEU A 133 -10.84 7.04 -10.10
CA LEU A 133 -9.78 7.57 -10.97
C LEU A 133 -10.31 8.01 -12.33
N VAL A 134 -11.26 7.26 -12.92
CA VAL A 134 -11.94 7.69 -14.17
C VAL A 134 -12.56 9.07 -13.98
N GLY A 135 -13.39 9.26 -12.96
CA GLY A 135 -14.05 10.54 -12.71
C GLY A 135 -13.08 11.69 -12.42
N LEU A 136 -12.02 11.44 -11.66
CA LEU A 136 -10.99 12.42 -11.36
C LEU A 136 -10.23 12.85 -12.62
N LEU A 137 -9.67 11.88 -13.36
CA LEU A 137 -8.76 12.20 -14.46
C LEU A 137 -9.50 12.69 -15.71
N MET A 138 -10.76 12.32 -15.90
CA MET A 138 -11.60 12.97 -16.92
C MET A 138 -11.82 14.45 -16.63
N ALA A 139 -11.91 14.85 -15.35
CA ALA A 139 -12.01 16.26 -14.97
C ALA A 139 -10.67 16.99 -15.05
N VAL A 140 -9.58 16.36 -14.62
CA VAL A 140 -8.21 16.92 -14.71
C VAL A 140 -7.82 17.22 -16.16
N TYR A 141 -8.14 16.31 -17.09
CA TYR A 141 -7.78 16.46 -18.50
C TYR A 141 -8.86 17.13 -19.36
N SER A 142 -9.90 17.71 -18.76
CA SER A 142 -10.91 18.46 -19.53
C SER A 142 -10.46 19.90 -19.78
N ASP A 143 -10.49 20.33 -21.05
CA ASP A 143 -10.16 21.71 -21.44
C ASP A 143 -11.30 22.71 -21.15
N LYS A 144 -12.48 22.21 -20.73
CA LYS A 144 -13.63 23.04 -20.33
C LYS A 144 -13.50 23.60 -18.90
N GLY A 145 -12.54 23.13 -18.12
CA GLY A 145 -12.32 23.57 -16.75
C GLY A 145 -13.36 23.07 -15.74
N ASN A 146 -13.44 23.75 -14.59
CA ASN A 146 -14.28 23.35 -13.47
C ASN A 146 -15.78 23.56 -13.73
N TYR A 147 -16.60 22.67 -13.16
CA TYR A 147 -18.08 22.75 -13.19
C TYR A 147 -18.70 22.72 -14.60
N TYR A 148 -18.00 22.12 -15.58
CA TYR A 148 -18.62 21.74 -16.84
C TYR A 148 -19.52 20.52 -16.63
N TRP A 149 -20.77 20.75 -16.20
CA TRP A 149 -21.72 19.71 -15.78
C TRP A 149 -22.01 18.63 -16.84
N TRP A 150 -21.88 18.97 -18.13
CA TRP A 150 -21.97 18.02 -19.24
C TRP A 150 -20.91 16.91 -19.20
N LEU A 151 -19.86 17.04 -18.39
CA LEU A 151 -18.87 16.00 -18.15
C LEU A 151 -19.41 14.83 -17.30
N LEU A 152 -20.45 15.03 -16.49
CA LEU A 152 -20.98 13.97 -15.62
C LEU A 152 -21.56 12.77 -16.39
N PRO A 153 -22.37 12.94 -17.45
CA PRO A 153 -22.81 11.82 -18.28
C PRO A 153 -21.68 10.93 -18.83
N PRO A 154 -20.64 11.45 -19.53
CA PRO A 154 -19.54 10.59 -19.96
C PRO A 154 -18.77 10.00 -18.78
N VAL A 155 -18.57 10.71 -17.67
CA VAL A 155 -17.98 10.13 -16.45
C VAL A 155 -18.76 8.91 -15.98
N GLY A 156 -20.10 9.00 -15.94
CA GLY A 156 -20.97 7.88 -15.61
C GLY A 156 -20.77 6.71 -16.57
N VAL A 157 -20.92 6.94 -17.87
CA VAL A 157 -20.80 5.89 -18.90
C VAL A 157 -19.44 5.20 -18.87
N ILE A 158 -18.34 5.95 -18.81
CA ILE A 158 -16.98 5.38 -18.80
C ILE A 158 -16.73 4.63 -17.48
N SER A 159 -17.29 5.10 -16.35
CA SER A 159 -17.17 4.40 -15.07
C SER A 159 -17.95 3.07 -15.05
N MET A 160 -19.04 2.93 -15.81
CA MET A 160 -19.75 1.65 -15.97
C MET A 160 -18.88 0.58 -16.65
N ALA A 161 -17.89 0.96 -17.45
CA ALA A 161 -16.97 0.01 -18.06
C ALA A 161 -15.97 -0.60 -17.05
N CYS A 162 -15.72 0.07 -15.91
CA CYS A 162 -14.70 -0.36 -14.95
C CYS A 162 -14.97 -1.75 -14.36
N PRO A 163 -16.19 -2.11 -13.89
CA PRO A 163 -16.45 -3.47 -13.42
C PRO A 163 -16.34 -4.53 -14.50
N VAL A 164 -16.76 -4.22 -15.74
CA VAL A 164 -16.66 -5.13 -16.89
C VAL A 164 -15.18 -5.44 -17.18
N LEU A 165 -14.36 -4.40 -17.30
CA LEU A 165 -12.91 -4.52 -17.52
C LEU A 165 -12.22 -5.23 -16.35
N SER A 166 -12.60 -4.90 -15.11
CA SER A 166 -12.05 -5.56 -13.91
C SER A 166 -12.35 -7.07 -13.94
N SER A 167 -13.59 -7.45 -14.23
CA SER A 167 -14.01 -8.85 -14.30
C SER A 167 -13.29 -9.60 -15.43
N ALA A 168 -13.23 -9.01 -16.63
CA ALA A 168 -12.55 -9.59 -17.78
C ALA A 168 -11.05 -9.80 -17.50
N LEU A 169 -10.35 -8.78 -16.99
CA LEU A 169 -8.93 -8.88 -16.64
C LEU A 169 -8.70 -9.88 -15.52
N ALA A 170 -9.55 -9.91 -14.49
CA ALA A 170 -9.44 -10.88 -13.40
C ALA A 170 -9.56 -12.33 -13.90
N SER A 171 -10.44 -12.59 -14.88
CA SER A 171 -10.59 -13.93 -15.48
C SER A 171 -9.31 -14.45 -16.16
N VAL A 172 -8.49 -13.52 -16.68
CA VAL A 172 -7.19 -13.84 -17.27
C VAL A 172 -6.14 -13.95 -16.17
N PHE A 173 -6.02 -12.92 -15.32
CA PHE A 173 -4.92 -12.75 -14.37
C PHE A 173 -4.98 -13.69 -13.16
N SER A 174 -6.17 -14.13 -12.77
CA SER A 174 -6.36 -15.13 -11.71
C SER A 174 -5.63 -16.45 -12.00
N LYS A 175 -5.40 -16.80 -13.28
CA LYS A 175 -4.62 -17.99 -13.66
C LYS A 175 -3.17 -17.93 -13.20
N TRP A 176 -2.63 -16.73 -12.98
CA TRP A 176 -1.28 -16.48 -12.46
C TRP A 176 -1.29 -15.85 -11.06
N ASP A 177 -2.46 -15.83 -10.41
CA ASP A 177 -2.69 -15.17 -9.12
C ASP A 177 -2.17 -13.71 -9.14
N LEU A 178 -2.60 -12.95 -10.16
CA LEU A 178 -2.24 -11.54 -10.35
C LEU A 178 -3.44 -10.61 -10.12
N PRO A 179 -3.23 -9.45 -9.48
CA PRO A 179 -4.27 -8.44 -9.33
C PRO A 179 -4.46 -7.66 -10.63
N VAL A 180 -5.64 -7.08 -10.84
CA VAL A 180 -5.93 -6.25 -12.04
C VAL A 180 -5.35 -4.84 -11.96
N PHE A 181 -5.00 -4.38 -10.76
CA PHE A 181 -4.52 -3.02 -10.50
C PHE A 181 -5.43 -1.95 -11.13
N THR A 182 -4.87 -0.81 -11.50
CA THR A 182 -5.59 0.29 -12.14
C THR A 182 -5.70 0.12 -13.66
N LEU A 183 -5.50 -1.09 -14.20
CA LEU A 183 -5.68 -1.35 -15.64
C LEU A 183 -7.10 -1.02 -16.15
N PRO A 184 -8.19 -1.34 -15.43
CA PRO A 184 -9.53 -0.94 -15.85
C PRO A 184 -9.66 0.58 -16.03
N PHE A 185 -9.15 1.37 -15.08
CA PHE A 185 -9.08 2.83 -15.17
C PHE A 185 -8.26 3.28 -16.39
N ASN A 186 -7.04 2.75 -16.54
CA ASN A 186 -6.13 3.15 -17.61
C ASN A 186 -6.73 2.88 -18.99
N ILE A 187 -7.30 1.70 -19.20
CA ILE A 187 -7.98 1.34 -20.46
C ILE A 187 -9.16 2.28 -20.72
N ALA A 188 -10.02 2.50 -19.72
CA ALA A 188 -11.22 3.30 -19.87
C ALA A 188 -10.92 4.79 -20.15
N VAL A 189 -10.03 5.40 -19.38
CA VAL A 189 -9.66 6.82 -19.56
C VAL A 189 -8.85 7.02 -20.82
N THR A 190 -7.88 6.16 -21.13
CA THR A 190 -7.11 6.30 -22.37
C THR A 190 -8.02 6.17 -23.60
N LEU A 191 -8.99 5.24 -23.58
CA LEU A 191 -9.98 5.13 -24.67
C LEU A 191 -10.83 6.40 -24.79
N TYR A 192 -11.34 6.92 -23.68
CA TYR A 192 -12.15 8.16 -23.68
C TYR A 192 -11.36 9.36 -24.21
N LEU A 193 -10.13 9.56 -23.73
CA LEU A 193 -9.28 10.69 -24.14
C LEU A 193 -8.86 10.56 -25.61
N ALA A 194 -8.59 9.36 -26.10
CA ALA A 194 -8.30 9.13 -27.52
C ALA A 194 -9.51 9.37 -28.43
N ALA A 195 -10.71 8.99 -27.98
CA ALA A 195 -11.94 9.15 -28.75
C ALA A 195 -12.43 10.61 -28.82
N THR A 196 -12.17 11.38 -27.77
CA THR A 196 -12.53 12.81 -27.71
C THR A 196 -11.41 13.67 -28.27
N GLY A 197 -10.24 13.66 -27.63
CA GLY A 197 -9.10 14.45 -28.00
C GLY A 197 -9.31 15.97 -27.83
N HIS A 198 -8.27 16.74 -28.12
CA HIS A 198 -8.27 18.19 -27.91
C HIS A 198 -9.32 18.92 -28.75
N TYR A 199 -9.58 18.46 -29.96
CA TYR A 199 -10.44 19.15 -30.93
C TYR A 199 -11.92 18.73 -30.87
N ASN A 200 -12.34 17.95 -29.87
CA ASN A 200 -13.75 17.60 -29.74
C ASN A 200 -14.60 18.85 -29.44
N PRO A 201 -15.73 19.08 -30.13
CA PRO A 201 -16.54 20.28 -29.91
C PRO A 201 -17.23 20.29 -28.53
N PHE A 202 -17.57 19.13 -27.98
CA PHE A 202 -18.30 19.01 -26.72
C PHE A 202 -17.36 18.75 -25.54
N PHE A 203 -16.45 17.79 -25.70
CA PHE A 203 -15.58 17.29 -24.65
C PHE A 203 -14.09 17.44 -25.01
N PRO A 204 -13.59 18.66 -25.30
CA PRO A 204 -12.18 18.87 -25.62
C PRO A 204 -11.31 18.51 -24.43
N THR A 205 -10.21 17.82 -24.69
CA THR A 205 -9.21 17.45 -23.68
C THR A 205 -8.03 18.42 -23.69
N THR A 206 -7.31 18.53 -22.58
CA THR A 206 -6.06 19.30 -22.51
C THR A 206 -5.09 18.82 -23.60
N LEU A 207 -4.49 19.77 -24.32
CA LEU A 207 -3.53 19.46 -25.38
C LEU A 207 -2.24 18.91 -24.79
N ILE A 208 -1.88 17.68 -25.18
CA ILE A 208 -0.60 17.05 -24.82
C ILE A 208 0.25 16.97 -26.08
N GLN A 209 1.49 17.42 -26.00
CA GLN A 209 2.42 17.45 -27.12
C GLN A 209 3.74 16.75 -26.77
N PRO A 210 4.40 16.13 -27.77
CA PRO A 210 5.72 15.58 -27.58
C PRO A 210 6.76 16.68 -27.40
N VAL A 211 7.82 16.36 -26.65
CA VAL A 211 8.97 17.23 -26.51
C VAL A 211 9.74 17.26 -27.83
N THR A 212 9.87 18.43 -28.45
CA THR A 212 10.52 18.61 -29.77
C THR A 212 11.91 19.23 -29.69
N SER A 213 12.31 19.73 -28.52
CA SER A 213 13.62 20.36 -28.30
C SER A 213 14.17 20.03 -26.92
N ALA A 214 15.49 20.03 -26.79
CA ALA A 214 16.14 19.84 -25.50
C ALA A 214 15.75 20.96 -24.51
N PRO A 215 15.34 20.63 -23.27
CA PRO A 215 15.01 21.64 -22.27
C PRO A 215 16.27 22.34 -21.76
N ASN A 216 16.18 23.64 -21.51
CA ASN A 216 17.24 24.38 -20.84
C ASN A 216 17.11 24.21 -19.31
N ILE A 217 18.07 23.54 -18.67
CA ILE A 217 18.00 23.18 -17.24
C ILE A 217 19.01 24.01 -16.45
N THR A 218 18.50 24.86 -15.57
CA THR A 218 19.32 25.61 -14.62
C THR A 218 19.26 24.98 -13.24
N TRP A 219 20.39 24.44 -12.78
CA TRP A 219 20.54 23.86 -11.44
C TRP A 219 20.58 24.98 -10.40
N SER A 220 19.42 25.32 -9.82
CA SER A 220 19.32 26.23 -8.67
C SER A 220 19.17 25.44 -7.36
N ALA A 221 19.15 26.11 -6.21
CA ALA A 221 18.81 25.47 -4.94
C ALA A 221 17.30 25.22 -4.89
N ILE A 222 16.91 23.95 -4.86
CA ILE A 222 15.56 23.50 -5.20
C ILE A 222 14.87 22.84 -4.00
N ASN A 223 13.58 23.14 -3.80
CA ASN A 223 12.75 22.47 -2.81
C ASN A 223 12.25 21.10 -3.32
N LEU A 224 13.19 20.19 -3.62
CA LEU A 224 12.89 18.84 -4.14
C LEU A 224 12.04 18.03 -3.15
N LEU A 225 12.19 18.30 -1.85
CA LEU A 225 11.48 17.59 -0.79
C LEU A 225 9.95 17.74 -0.92
N GLN A 226 9.48 18.89 -1.39
CA GLN A 226 8.05 19.14 -1.61
C GLN A 226 7.47 18.25 -2.72
N SER A 227 8.28 17.77 -3.67
CA SER A 227 7.80 16.85 -4.71
C SER A 227 7.42 15.46 -4.19
N ILE A 228 7.88 15.08 -2.99
CA ILE A 228 7.56 13.78 -2.39
C ILE A 228 6.06 13.68 -2.05
N PRO A 229 5.48 14.57 -1.21
CA PRO A 229 4.05 14.54 -0.98
C PRO A 229 3.26 14.84 -2.27
N VAL A 230 3.72 15.74 -3.15
CA VAL A 230 3.05 16.00 -4.44
C VAL A 230 3.00 14.72 -5.30
N GLY A 231 4.07 13.93 -5.32
CA GLY A 231 4.09 12.63 -5.99
C GLY A 231 3.05 11.66 -5.45
N VAL A 232 2.80 11.66 -4.14
CA VAL A 232 1.71 10.88 -3.55
C VAL A 232 0.34 11.44 -3.94
N GLY A 233 0.20 12.78 -3.97
CA GLY A 233 -1.01 13.47 -4.44
C GLY A 233 -1.38 13.13 -5.90
N GLN A 234 -0.37 13.07 -6.78
CA GLN A 234 -0.55 12.81 -8.21
C GLN A 234 -1.09 11.40 -8.52
N VAL A 235 -1.08 10.48 -7.56
CA VAL A 235 -1.79 9.19 -7.69
C VAL A 235 -3.29 9.42 -7.99
N TYR A 236 -3.86 10.51 -7.47
CA TYR A 236 -5.23 10.96 -7.73
C TYR A 236 -5.29 12.17 -8.66
N GLY A 237 -4.19 12.54 -9.34
CA GLY A 237 -4.09 13.74 -10.17
C GLY A 237 -4.01 15.05 -9.39
N CYS A 238 -3.60 15.02 -8.12
CA CYS A 238 -3.51 16.21 -7.25
C CYS A 238 -2.09 16.77 -7.20
N GLU A 239 -1.92 18.04 -7.55
CA GLU A 239 -0.62 18.73 -7.52
C GLU A 239 -0.33 19.48 -6.20
N ASN A 240 -1.33 19.65 -5.33
CA ASN A 240 -1.16 20.37 -4.07
C ASN A 240 -0.36 19.51 -3.06
N PRO A 241 0.79 20.00 -2.55
CA PRO A 241 1.61 19.28 -1.56
C PRO A 241 0.85 18.96 -0.27
N TRP A 242 -0.08 19.82 0.15
CA TRP A 242 -0.89 19.60 1.35
C TRP A 242 -1.86 18.43 1.16
N THR A 243 -2.49 18.35 -0.01
CA THR A 243 -3.32 17.20 -0.38
C THR A 243 -2.51 15.90 -0.36
N GLY A 244 -1.31 15.92 -0.93
CA GLY A 244 -0.37 14.79 -0.86
C GLY A 244 0.03 14.40 0.57
N GLY A 245 0.28 15.38 1.43
CA GLY A 245 0.54 15.17 2.85
C GLY A 245 -0.66 14.56 3.60
N ILE A 246 -1.88 15.01 3.30
CA ILE A 246 -3.11 14.45 3.84
C ILE A 246 -3.28 12.98 3.40
N PHE A 247 -2.95 12.66 2.15
CA PHE A 247 -2.98 11.28 1.67
C PHE A 247 -1.96 10.40 2.41
N LEU A 248 -0.73 10.89 2.63
CA LEU A 248 0.25 10.19 3.46
C LEU A 248 -0.28 9.92 4.88
N VAL A 249 -0.97 10.87 5.51
CA VAL A 249 -1.63 10.65 6.82
C VAL A 249 -2.71 9.58 6.72
N ALA A 250 -3.52 9.58 5.66
CA ALA A 250 -4.53 8.54 5.45
C ALA A 250 -3.91 7.14 5.31
N LEU A 251 -2.79 7.02 4.60
CA LEU A 251 -2.03 5.77 4.50
C LEU A 251 -1.44 5.36 5.84
N LEU A 252 -0.85 6.31 6.59
CA LEU A 252 -0.23 6.07 7.89
C LEU A 252 -1.23 5.48 8.90
N ILE A 253 -2.46 5.96 8.89
CA ILE A 253 -3.54 5.45 9.75
C ILE A 253 -3.86 3.99 9.43
N SER A 254 -3.87 3.59 8.15
CA SER A 254 -4.10 2.19 7.81
C SER A 254 -2.86 1.33 8.06
N SER A 255 -1.71 1.74 7.54
CA SER A 255 -0.44 1.01 7.61
C SER A 255 0.74 1.97 7.48
N PRO A 256 1.56 2.12 8.55
CA PRO A 256 2.83 2.82 8.46
C PRO A 256 3.75 2.30 7.36
N LEU A 257 3.72 1.00 7.06
CA LEU A 257 4.54 0.41 6.00
C LEU A 257 4.08 0.81 4.60
N ILE A 258 2.76 0.94 4.36
CA ILE A 258 2.23 1.50 3.10
C ILE A 258 2.67 2.96 2.95
N CYS A 259 2.49 3.77 4.00
CA CYS A 259 2.91 5.17 4.02
C CYS A 259 4.41 5.33 3.73
N LEU A 260 5.24 4.50 4.36
CA LEU A 260 6.70 4.51 4.18
C LEU A 260 7.08 4.20 2.72
N HIS A 261 6.53 3.12 2.15
CA HIS A 261 6.85 2.75 0.76
C HIS A 261 6.26 3.73 -0.25
N ALA A 262 5.15 4.40 0.05
CA ALA A 262 4.65 5.51 -0.77
C ALA A 262 5.68 6.66 -0.86
N ALA A 263 6.20 7.11 0.29
CA ALA A 263 7.20 8.16 0.36
C ALA A 263 8.54 7.75 -0.27
N ILE A 264 9.00 6.52 -0.02
CA ILE A 264 10.21 5.97 -0.63
C ILE A 264 10.07 5.87 -2.14
N GLY A 265 8.98 5.29 -2.65
CA GLY A 265 8.74 5.16 -4.09
C GLY A 265 8.66 6.51 -4.79
N SER A 266 7.98 7.49 -4.18
CA SER A 266 7.96 8.87 -4.66
C SER A 266 9.36 9.49 -4.71
N THR A 267 10.18 9.24 -3.69
CA THR A 267 11.58 9.72 -3.64
C THR A 267 12.44 9.06 -4.72
N VAL A 268 12.29 7.75 -4.93
CA VAL A 268 13.00 7.00 -5.98
C VAL A 268 12.64 7.54 -7.37
N GLY A 269 11.36 7.79 -7.63
CA GLY A 269 10.90 8.39 -8.89
C GLY A 269 11.51 9.77 -9.15
N MET A 270 11.53 10.63 -8.12
CA MET A 270 12.17 11.95 -8.17
C MET A 270 13.67 11.82 -8.49
N LEU A 271 14.40 10.95 -7.79
CA LEU A 271 15.83 10.75 -8.02
C LEU A 271 16.11 10.19 -9.42
N ALA A 272 15.31 9.24 -9.90
CA ALA A 272 15.41 8.69 -11.25
C ALA A 272 15.10 9.74 -12.33
N ALA A 273 14.19 10.68 -12.08
CA ALA A 273 13.95 11.79 -13.00
C ALA A 273 15.18 12.71 -13.14
N LEU A 274 15.93 12.91 -12.05
CA LEU A 274 17.17 13.68 -12.06
C LEU A 274 18.28 13.00 -12.88
N THR A 275 18.38 11.66 -12.84
CA THR A 275 19.45 10.93 -13.58
C THR A 275 19.31 11.05 -15.09
N ILE A 276 18.09 11.27 -15.59
CA ILE A 276 17.82 11.48 -17.03
C ILE A 276 17.63 12.95 -17.40
N ALA A 277 18.05 13.87 -16.53
CA ALA A 277 17.93 15.31 -16.74
C ALA A 277 16.49 15.76 -17.11
N THR A 278 15.49 15.24 -16.38
CA THR A 278 14.11 15.69 -16.53
C THR A 278 13.98 17.16 -16.12
N PRO A 279 13.20 18.00 -16.84
CA PRO A 279 12.92 19.37 -16.42
C PRO A 279 12.35 19.44 -15.00
N PHE A 280 12.92 20.32 -14.18
CA PHE A 280 12.53 20.42 -12.76
C PHE A 280 11.05 20.71 -12.53
N GLY A 281 10.40 21.47 -13.42
CA GLY A 281 8.96 21.74 -13.32
C GLY A 281 8.11 20.44 -13.30
N SER A 282 8.45 19.46 -14.13
CA SER A 282 7.77 18.15 -14.15
C SER A 282 8.00 17.36 -12.85
N ILE A 283 9.22 17.47 -12.30
CA ILE A 283 9.58 16.84 -11.02
C ILE A 283 8.78 17.47 -9.88
N TYR A 284 8.64 18.80 -9.83
CA TYR A 284 7.90 19.49 -8.77
C TYR A 284 6.42 19.19 -8.78
N LEU A 285 5.85 19.03 -9.98
CA LEU A 285 4.49 18.57 -10.18
C LEU A 285 4.31 17.09 -9.82
N GLY A 286 5.37 16.37 -9.45
CA GLY A 286 5.32 14.97 -9.00
C GLY A 286 5.05 13.96 -10.12
N LEU A 287 5.15 14.37 -11.40
CA LEU A 287 4.73 13.55 -12.55
C LEU A 287 5.58 12.29 -12.77
N HIS A 288 6.80 12.28 -12.24
CA HIS A 288 7.70 11.12 -12.30
C HIS A 288 7.67 10.27 -11.01
N ASN A 289 6.90 10.70 -10.01
CA ASN A 289 6.96 10.16 -8.66
C ASN A 289 5.82 9.18 -8.37
N TYR A 290 4.60 9.48 -8.83
CA TYR A 290 3.38 8.79 -8.39
C TYR A 290 3.29 7.31 -8.82
N ASN A 291 3.67 7.01 -10.06
CA ASN A 291 3.75 5.63 -10.55
C ASN A 291 4.74 4.80 -9.71
N CYS A 292 5.87 5.40 -9.35
CA CYS A 292 6.91 4.78 -8.54
C CYS A 292 6.45 4.56 -7.09
N ALA A 293 5.64 5.48 -6.54
CA ALA A 293 5.00 5.30 -5.24
C ALA A 293 4.09 4.07 -5.23
N LEU A 294 3.18 3.93 -6.21
CA LEU A 294 2.30 2.75 -6.32
C LEU A 294 3.09 1.44 -6.51
N ALA A 295 4.10 1.44 -7.38
CA ALA A 295 4.95 0.27 -7.60
C ALA A 295 5.70 -0.15 -6.33
N CYS A 296 6.23 0.82 -5.58
CA CYS A 296 6.93 0.57 -4.34
C CYS A 296 5.99 0.02 -3.24
N ILE A 297 4.77 0.55 -3.12
CA ILE A 297 3.76 0.01 -2.20
C ILE A 297 3.39 -1.43 -2.58
N ALA A 298 3.13 -1.69 -3.86
CA ALA A 298 2.69 -3.00 -4.33
C ALA A 298 3.70 -4.11 -4.00
N ILE A 299 4.99 -3.88 -4.25
CA ILE A 299 6.04 -4.87 -3.99
C ILE A 299 6.53 -4.81 -2.53
N GLY A 300 6.49 -3.63 -1.90
CA GLY A 300 6.99 -3.35 -0.55
C GLY A 300 6.09 -3.82 0.59
N GLY A 301 5.62 -5.07 0.53
CA GLY A 301 4.85 -5.70 1.60
C GLY A 301 3.39 -6.00 1.27
N MET A 302 2.83 -5.41 0.21
CA MET A 302 1.44 -5.68 -0.21
C MET A 302 1.29 -7.04 -0.88
N PHE A 303 1.98 -7.27 -2.01
CA PHE A 303 1.88 -8.50 -2.79
C PHE A 303 3.08 -9.44 -2.64
N TYR A 304 4.20 -8.94 -2.09
CA TYR A 304 5.27 -9.75 -1.52
C TYR A 304 5.29 -9.60 0.00
N ALA A 305 5.63 -10.65 0.74
CA ALA A 305 5.84 -10.54 2.17
C ALA A 305 7.08 -9.68 2.47
N LEU A 306 6.94 -8.69 3.36
CA LEU A 306 8.03 -7.75 3.63
C LEU A 306 9.22 -8.40 4.34
N THR A 307 10.27 -8.62 3.57
CA THR A 307 11.64 -8.98 3.97
C THR A 307 12.60 -7.91 3.46
N TRP A 308 13.87 -7.93 3.88
CA TRP A 308 14.88 -7.01 3.33
C TRP A 308 15.07 -7.22 1.82
N GLN A 309 15.01 -8.46 1.35
CA GLN A 309 15.09 -8.82 -0.06
C GLN A 309 13.90 -8.28 -0.85
N ALA A 310 12.68 -8.42 -0.33
CA ALA A 310 11.49 -7.85 -0.96
C ALA A 310 11.50 -6.31 -0.94
N HIS A 311 12.06 -5.69 0.09
CA HIS A 311 12.27 -4.24 0.14
C HIS A 311 13.22 -3.76 -0.98
N LEU A 312 14.37 -4.43 -1.16
CA LEU A 312 15.27 -4.14 -2.29
C LEU A 312 14.59 -4.36 -3.65
N LEU A 313 13.77 -5.42 -3.77
CA LEU A 313 12.97 -5.66 -4.97
C LEU A 313 11.95 -4.54 -5.22
N ALA A 314 11.35 -3.97 -4.17
CA ALA A 314 10.43 -2.84 -4.28
C ALA A 314 11.13 -1.56 -4.76
N LEU A 315 12.37 -1.30 -4.30
CA LEU A 315 13.19 -0.19 -4.81
C LEU A 315 13.54 -0.40 -6.29
N ALA A 316 13.93 -1.62 -6.67
CA ALA A 316 14.21 -1.97 -8.07
C ALA A 316 12.96 -1.81 -8.96
N CYS A 317 11.78 -2.23 -8.46
CA CYS A 317 10.51 -2.06 -9.17
C CYS A 317 10.16 -0.58 -9.35
N ALA A 318 10.29 0.24 -8.29
CA ALA A 318 10.05 1.68 -8.36
C ALA A 318 10.99 2.38 -9.35
N LEU A 319 12.28 2.01 -9.35
CA LEU A 319 13.27 2.55 -10.29
C LEU A 319 12.95 2.15 -11.75
N PHE A 320 12.63 0.87 -11.98
CA PHE A 320 12.20 0.38 -13.29
C PHE A 320 10.92 1.10 -13.76
N CYS A 321 9.98 1.35 -12.83
CA CYS A 321 8.76 2.08 -13.09
C CYS A 321 9.01 3.52 -13.50
N ALA A 322 9.99 4.20 -12.89
CA ALA A 322 10.37 5.57 -13.25
C ALA A 322 10.85 5.67 -14.72
N TYR A 323 11.77 4.80 -15.11
CA TYR A 323 12.30 4.78 -16.49
C TYR A 323 11.24 4.33 -17.50
N SER A 324 10.43 3.32 -17.15
CA SER A 324 9.29 2.91 -17.97
C SER A 324 8.30 4.07 -18.14
N GLY A 325 8.05 4.84 -17.09
CA GLY A 325 7.19 6.02 -17.12
C GLY A 325 7.71 7.11 -18.04
N ALA A 326 9.01 7.41 -17.99
CA ALA A 326 9.62 8.36 -18.92
C ALA A 326 9.49 7.90 -20.38
N ALA A 327 9.77 6.62 -20.67
CA ALA A 327 9.63 6.05 -22.00
C ALA A 327 8.18 6.11 -22.52
N LEU A 328 7.22 5.65 -21.72
CA LEU A 328 5.79 5.66 -22.09
C LEU A 328 5.26 7.09 -22.24
N THR A 329 5.73 8.06 -21.45
CA THR A 329 5.32 9.46 -21.58
C THR A 329 5.68 10.00 -22.95
N ASN A 330 6.92 9.75 -23.39
CA ASN A 330 7.38 10.17 -24.71
C ASN A 330 6.53 9.51 -25.81
N MET A 331 6.26 8.20 -25.71
CA MET A 331 5.44 7.49 -26.69
C MET A 331 3.98 7.99 -26.74
N LEU A 332 3.32 8.14 -25.59
CA LEU A 332 1.91 8.53 -25.51
C LEU A 332 1.68 9.99 -25.86
N SER A 333 2.67 10.86 -25.60
CA SER A 333 2.59 12.28 -25.98
C SER A 333 2.48 12.49 -27.49
N VAL A 334 3.03 11.58 -28.31
CA VAL A 334 2.87 11.59 -29.79
C VAL A 334 1.41 11.35 -30.18
N LEU A 335 0.69 10.54 -29.40
CA LEU A 335 -0.74 10.28 -29.57
C LEU A 335 -1.63 11.32 -28.88
N GLY A 336 -1.05 12.32 -28.21
CA GLY A 336 -1.78 13.30 -27.41
C GLY A 336 -2.42 12.72 -26.15
N LEU A 337 -1.87 11.62 -25.61
CA LEU A 337 -2.43 10.89 -24.48
C LEU A 337 -1.57 11.02 -23.22
N PRO A 338 -2.19 11.06 -22.02
CA PRO A 338 -1.46 11.10 -20.77
C PRO A 338 -0.95 9.72 -20.36
N LEU A 339 0.07 9.74 -19.51
CA LEU A 339 0.70 8.53 -18.96
C LEU A 339 -0.24 7.72 -18.06
N CYS A 340 -1.09 8.41 -17.29
CA CYS A 340 -1.88 7.82 -16.22
C CYS A 340 -1.04 6.87 -15.36
N THR A 341 -1.57 5.70 -14.97
CA THR A 341 -0.86 4.72 -14.15
C THR A 341 -0.42 3.48 -14.93
N TRP A 342 -0.32 3.58 -16.27
CA TRP A 342 0.19 2.51 -17.13
C TRP A 342 1.58 1.98 -16.70
N PRO A 343 2.57 2.84 -16.39
CA PRO A 343 3.89 2.38 -15.95
C PRO A 343 3.83 1.58 -14.66
N PHE A 344 3.04 2.03 -13.68
CA PHE A 344 2.84 1.29 -12.44
C PHE A 344 2.28 -0.12 -12.73
N CYS A 345 1.19 -0.23 -13.49
CA CYS A 345 0.57 -1.53 -13.79
C CYS A 345 1.56 -2.46 -14.48
N PHE A 346 2.26 -1.97 -15.50
CA PHE A 346 3.23 -2.76 -16.25
C PHE A 346 4.39 -3.23 -15.35
N SER A 347 5.01 -2.31 -14.61
CA SER A 347 6.14 -2.63 -13.74
C SER A 347 5.76 -3.58 -12.61
N ALA A 348 4.64 -3.34 -11.92
CA ALA A 348 4.23 -4.19 -10.81
C ALA A 348 3.82 -5.59 -11.28
N LEU A 349 3.13 -5.73 -12.42
CA LEU A 349 2.76 -7.04 -12.97
C LEU A 349 4.00 -7.82 -13.42
N LEU A 350 4.95 -7.16 -14.08
CA LEU A 350 6.22 -7.78 -14.48
C LEU A 350 6.97 -8.33 -13.26
N PHE A 351 7.07 -7.52 -12.21
CA PHE A 351 7.76 -7.93 -10.98
C PHE A 351 7.00 -9.00 -10.19
N LEU A 352 5.66 -9.06 -10.27
CA LEU A 352 4.86 -10.14 -9.66
C LEU A 352 4.89 -11.46 -10.44
N LEU A 353 5.33 -11.43 -11.69
CA LEU A 353 5.61 -12.63 -12.50
C LEU A 353 7.02 -13.18 -12.28
N LEU A 354 7.89 -12.43 -11.60
CA LEU A 354 9.24 -12.88 -11.26
C LEU A 354 9.17 -14.13 -10.37
N THR A 355 9.78 -15.21 -10.85
CA THR A 355 10.04 -16.41 -10.05
C THR A 355 11.42 -16.31 -9.40
N SER A 356 11.56 -16.78 -8.17
CA SER A 356 12.82 -16.79 -7.45
C SER A 356 12.95 -18.05 -6.61
N GLU A 357 14.13 -18.65 -6.60
CA GLU A 357 14.48 -19.74 -5.68
C GLU A 357 14.77 -19.23 -4.26
N ASN A 358 14.90 -17.91 -4.08
CA ASN A 358 15.14 -17.32 -2.78
C ASN A 358 13.84 -17.31 -1.92
N PRO A 359 13.78 -18.07 -0.81
CA PRO A 359 12.55 -18.19 0.00
C PRO A 359 12.18 -16.89 0.74
N ALA A 360 13.06 -15.89 0.75
CA ALA A 360 12.76 -14.56 1.29
C ALA A 360 12.00 -13.65 0.32
N ILE A 361 11.98 -13.98 -0.98
CA ILE A 361 11.18 -13.32 -2.02
C ILE A 361 9.90 -14.13 -2.19
N TYR A 362 8.95 -13.90 -1.28
CA TYR A 362 7.72 -14.69 -1.20
C TYR A 362 6.51 -13.89 -1.69
N LYS A 363 5.99 -14.25 -2.86
CA LYS A 363 4.72 -13.72 -3.38
C LYS A 363 3.56 -14.25 -2.53
N LEU A 364 2.72 -13.35 -2.06
CA LEU A 364 1.53 -13.70 -1.27
C LEU A 364 0.42 -14.21 -2.18
N PRO A 365 -0.30 -15.28 -1.79
CA PRO A 365 -1.53 -15.66 -2.45
C PRO A 365 -2.54 -14.52 -2.37
N LEU A 366 -3.19 -14.14 -3.48
CA LEU A 366 -4.09 -12.97 -3.50
C LEU A 366 -5.20 -13.03 -2.46
N CYS A 367 -5.77 -14.22 -2.23
CA CYS A 367 -6.82 -14.43 -1.23
C CYS A 367 -6.37 -14.22 0.23
N LYS A 368 -5.06 -14.01 0.46
CA LYS A 368 -4.46 -13.72 1.77
C LYS A 368 -3.90 -12.31 1.88
N VAL A 369 -3.86 -11.55 0.77
CA VAL A 369 -3.38 -10.17 0.76
C VAL A 369 -4.33 -9.28 1.55
N THR A 370 -3.77 -8.52 2.49
CA THR A 370 -4.50 -7.54 3.31
C THR A 370 -3.70 -6.24 3.37
N TYR A 371 -2.78 -6.12 4.33
CA TYR A 371 -1.84 -5.00 4.49
C TYR A 371 -0.49 -5.52 5.01
N PRO A 372 0.63 -4.78 4.83
CA PRO A 372 1.98 -5.31 4.95
C PRO A 372 2.31 -5.95 6.29
N GLU A 373 1.85 -5.36 7.38
CA GLU A 373 2.06 -5.87 8.74
C GLU A 373 1.40 -7.25 8.92
N ALA A 374 0.14 -7.39 8.51
CA ALA A 374 -0.59 -8.66 8.57
C ALA A 374 -0.03 -9.70 7.59
N ASN A 375 0.31 -9.27 6.37
CA ASN A 375 0.93 -10.12 5.35
C ASN A 375 2.26 -10.71 5.82
N ARG A 376 3.07 -9.90 6.52
CA ARG A 376 4.33 -10.35 7.11
C ARG A 376 4.12 -11.38 8.21
N ILE A 377 3.10 -11.21 9.06
CA ILE A 377 2.73 -12.19 10.09
C ILE A 377 2.31 -13.52 9.43
N TYR A 378 1.51 -13.47 8.37
CA TYR A 378 1.11 -14.65 7.61
C TYR A 378 2.33 -15.42 7.06
N TYR A 379 3.26 -14.71 6.43
CA TYR A 379 4.50 -15.29 5.91
C TYR A 379 5.33 -15.97 7.01
N LEU A 380 5.56 -15.29 8.14
CA LEU A 380 6.35 -15.86 9.23
C LEU A 380 5.70 -17.13 9.82
N ARG A 381 4.37 -17.18 9.91
CA ARG A 381 3.64 -18.38 10.35
C ARG A 381 3.82 -19.53 9.37
N MET A 382 3.75 -19.27 8.06
CA MET A 382 3.95 -20.30 7.04
C MET A 382 5.39 -20.82 7.03
N THR A 383 6.37 -19.93 7.12
CA THR A 383 7.79 -20.32 7.19
C THR A 383 8.09 -21.14 8.43
N ARG A 384 7.52 -20.78 9.59
CA ARG A 384 7.65 -21.55 10.82
C ARG A 384 7.07 -22.96 10.69
N ARG A 385 5.84 -23.08 10.18
CA ARG A 385 5.21 -24.40 9.94
C ARG A 385 6.04 -25.27 9.00
N ALA A 386 6.52 -24.70 7.90
CA ALA A 386 7.38 -25.42 6.95
C ALA A 386 8.73 -25.86 7.56
N SER A 387 9.23 -25.14 8.57
CA SER A 387 10.43 -25.55 9.31
C SER A 387 10.15 -26.66 10.33
N GLU A 388 8.99 -26.63 10.98
CA GLU A 388 8.54 -27.63 11.94
C GLU A 388 8.28 -28.97 11.23
N SER A 389 7.55 -28.98 10.11
CA SER A 389 7.31 -30.19 9.31
C SER A 389 8.61 -30.83 8.79
N ARG A 390 9.58 -30.03 8.35
CA ARG A 390 10.91 -30.53 7.92
C ARG A 390 11.68 -31.18 9.07
N ARG A 391 11.56 -30.65 10.29
CA ARG A 391 12.17 -31.26 11.49
C ARG A 391 11.50 -32.57 11.88
N GLU A 392 10.18 -32.67 11.73
CA GLU A 392 9.43 -33.91 11.99
C GLU A 392 9.78 -35.01 10.98
N GLU A 393 9.88 -34.69 9.69
CA GLU A 393 10.32 -35.64 8.66
C GLU A 393 11.75 -36.15 8.91
N GLN A 394 12.65 -35.29 9.38
CA GLN A 394 14.02 -35.70 9.73
C GLN A 394 14.05 -36.61 10.96
N LYS A 395 13.21 -36.37 11.96
CA LYS A 395 13.08 -37.25 13.14
C LYS A 395 12.47 -38.61 12.78
N GLY A 396 11.52 -38.67 11.85
CA GLY A 396 10.93 -39.92 11.37
C GLY A 396 11.88 -40.80 10.55
N LYS A 397 12.95 -40.21 9.99
CA LYS A 397 13.98 -40.91 9.19
C LYS A 397 15.21 -41.35 10.01
N GLN A 398 15.32 -41.03 11.29
CA GLN A 398 16.37 -41.57 12.16
C GLN A 398 16.05 -43.02 12.56
N PRO A 399 16.96 -44.00 12.39
CA PRO A 399 16.72 -45.36 12.85
C PRO A 399 16.52 -45.37 14.36
N LYS A 400 15.49 -46.07 14.86
CA LYS A 400 15.40 -46.38 16.30
C LYS A 400 16.69 -47.11 16.70
N PRO A 401 17.41 -46.68 17.76
CA PRO A 401 18.55 -47.44 18.25
C PRO A 401 18.04 -48.84 18.65
N SER A 402 18.68 -49.88 18.10
CA SER A 402 18.41 -51.27 18.41
C SER A 402 18.56 -51.49 19.91
N SER A 403 17.45 -51.79 20.58
CA SER A 403 17.43 -52.20 21.97
C SER A 403 17.92 -53.65 22.08
N ASP A 404 19.21 -53.89 21.92
CA ASP A 404 19.84 -55.15 22.30
C ASP A 404 21.27 -54.89 22.78
N SER A 405 21.39 -54.65 24.08
CA SER A 405 22.63 -54.88 24.82
C SER A 405 22.24 -55.28 26.24
N LYS A 406 22.03 -56.59 26.42
CA LYS A 406 21.84 -57.21 27.74
C LYS A 406 23.06 -56.92 28.61
N ALA A 407 22.83 -56.33 29.76
CA ALA A 407 23.75 -56.32 30.88
C ALA A 407 23.98 -57.77 31.36
N GLN A 408 25.23 -58.23 31.37
CA GLN A 408 25.65 -59.43 32.09
C GLN A 408 26.26 -59.02 33.43
N THR A 409 25.71 -59.63 34.48
CA THR A 409 26.06 -59.50 35.90
C THR A 409 27.24 -60.39 36.30
N GLY A 410 28.17 -59.85 37.09
CA GLY A 410 28.73 -60.51 38.28
C GLY A 410 30.00 -61.36 38.13
N GLY A 411 31.06 -60.98 38.86
CA GLY A 411 32.15 -61.89 39.26
C GLY A 411 33.55 -61.25 39.36
N THR A 412 33.89 -60.70 40.53
CA THR A 412 35.28 -60.46 41.02
C THR A 412 35.73 -61.73 41.80
N PRO A 413 37.01 -61.94 42.23
CA PRO A 413 38.21 -61.11 42.08
C PRO A 413 39.56 -61.85 41.86
N LEU A 414 40.64 -61.04 41.83
CA LEU A 414 42.03 -61.27 42.29
C LEU A 414 43.17 -61.53 41.28
N CYS A 415 44.21 -60.70 41.50
CA CYS A 415 45.65 -60.85 41.23
C CYS A 415 46.23 -60.52 39.83
N SER A 416 46.71 -59.27 39.76
CA SER A 416 47.93 -58.72 39.14
C SER A 416 49.13 -59.65 38.86
N PRO A 417 50.26 -59.15 38.30
CA PRO A 417 50.47 -58.32 37.10
C PRO A 417 51.62 -58.90 36.23
N LYS A 418 51.93 -58.32 35.05
CA LYS A 418 53.27 -58.16 34.43
C LYS A 418 53.13 -57.91 32.91
N THR A 419 53.34 -56.68 32.44
CA THR A 419 54.59 -56.09 31.91
C THR A 419 55.03 -56.57 30.52
N SER A 420 55.14 -55.57 29.62
CA SER A 420 56.11 -55.45 28.52
C SER A 420 55.87 -56.36 27.30
N HIS A 421 56.19 -56.03 26.05
CA HIS A 421 56.99 -54.98 25.39
C HIS A 421 56.39 -54.80 23.97
N ALA A 422 56.31 -53.58 23.44
CA ALA A 422 57.15 -53.06 22.35
C ALA A 422 57.31 -54.00 21.13
N TYR A 423 56.72 -53.63 19.99
CA TYR A 423 57.40 -52.93 18.89
C TYR A 423 56.40 -52.13 18.06
#